data_AF-I0EKJ3-F1
#
_entry.id   AF-I0EKJ3-F1
#
_cell.length_a   1.000
_cell.length_b   1.000
_cell.length_c   1.000
_cell.angle_alpha   90.00
_cell.angle_beta   90.00
_cell.angle_gamma   90.00
#
_symmetry.space_group_name_H-M   'P 1'
#
loop_
_entity.id
_entity.type
_entity.pdbx_description
1 polymer ?
#
loop_
_entity_poly.entity_id
_entity_poly.type
_entity_poly.pdbx_seq_one_letter_code
_entity_poly.pdbx_strand_id
1 'polypeptide(L)'
;MKIAVLLSGGVDSSYTAYSLKEEGHELVGIYLKLHASEKKHDLYIKNAQKACEFLGIPLEVLDFQKDFKSAVYDEFISAYEQGQTPNPCALCNPLMKFGLALDYALKLGCEKIATGHYARVKEIDKVSYIQEAFDKSKDQSYFLYALSHEVIAKLVFPLGGLLKNDIKPLALNAMPFLGTLETYKESQEICFVEKSYIDTLKKHVEVDKEGVVKNLQGEVIGSHKGYMQYTIGKRKGFNIKGALEPHFVVKIDAKNNELVVGKKEDLATHFIKATNKSLMKDFKSGEYLVKARYRSVPAKAFVSLKGDMIEVEFKEPFYGVASGQALVVYQDDVVLGGGVII
;
A
#
# COMPACT_ATOMS: atom_id res chain seq x y z
N MET A 1 6.69 1.81 -28.78
CA MET A 1 6.27 0.59 -28.07
C MET A 1 4.79 0.67 -27.77
N LYS A 2 4.14 -0.48 -27.56
CA LYS A 2 2.73 -0.53 -27.13
C LYS A 2 2.66 -0.67 -25.60
N ILE A 3 1.99 0.25 -24.93
CA ILE A 3 1.94 0.33 -23.46
C ILE A 3 0.49 0.35 -22.99
N ALA A 4 0.14 -0.56 -22.08
CA ALA A 4 -1.13 -0.47 -21.36
C ALA A 4 -1.00 0.55 -20.22
N VAL A 5 -1.97 1.44 -20.04
CA VAL A 5 -1.97 2.42 -18.94
C VAL A 5 -3.12 2.12 -17.98
N LEU A 6 -2.81 1.83 -16.73
CA LEU A 6 -3.83 1.68 -15.68
C LEU A 6 -4.43 3.05 -15.35
N LEU A 7 -5.70 3.23 -15.72
CA LEU A 7 -6.47 4.45 -15.53
C LEU A 7 -7.45 4.28 -14.37
N SER A 8 -7.25 5.04 -13.29
CA SER A 8 -8.19 5.08 -12.17
C SER A 8 -9.32 6.10 -12.37
N GLY A 9 -9.27 6.88 -13.45
CA GLY A 9 -10.13 8.05 -13.66
C GLY A 9 -9.72 9.28 -12.85
N GLY A 10 -8.54 9.24 -12.21
CA GLY A 10 -7.94 10.37 -11.49
C GLY A 10 -6.84 11.08 -12.29
N VAL A 11 -6.45 12.26 -11.82
CA VAL A 11 -5.47 13.15 -12.49
C VAL A 11 -4.13 12.47 -12.75
N ASP A 12 -3.58 11.75 -11.77
CA ASP A 12 -2.27 11.10 -11.89
C ASP A 12 -2.23 10.08 -13.04
N SER A 13 -3.23 9.21 -13.10
CA SER A 13 -3.30 8.19 -14.16
C SER A 13 -3.61 8.81 -15.52
N SER A 14 -4.43 9.86 -15.58
CA SER A 14 -4.68 10.57 -16.84
C SER A 14 -3.42 11.28 -17.35
N TYR A 15 -2.67 11.93 -16.46
CA TYR A 15 -1.41 12.60 -16.82
C TYR A 15 -0.32 11.59 -17.20
N THR A 16 -0.31 10.41 -16.57
CA THR A 16 0.54 9.28 -16.99
C THR A 16 0.28 8.92 -18.45
N ALA A 17 -0.98 8.75 -18.85
CA ALA A 17 -1.33 8.45 -20.24
C ALA A 17 -0.98 9.61 -21.18
N TYR A 18 -1.26 10.85 -20.79
CA TYR A 18 -0.88 12.04 -21.56
C TYR A 18 0.63 12.11 -21.81
N SER A 19 1.45 11.99 -20.77
CA SER A 19 2.92 12.03 -20.89
C SER A 19 3.45 10.97 -21.87
N LEU A 20 2.96 9.72 -21.74
CA LEU A 20 3.38 8.65 -22.64
C LEU A 20 2.89 8.83 -24.07
N LYS A 21 1.74 9.48 -24.26
CA LYS A 21 1.22 9.81 -25.59
C LYS A 21 2.09 10.86 -26.27
N GLU A 22 2.50 11.90 -25.53
CA GLU A 22 3.42 12.94 -26.02
C GLU A 22 4.81 12.38 -26.37
N GLU A 23 5.26 11.34 -25.67
CA GLU A 23 6.47 10.58 -26.01
C GLU A 23 6.34 9.71 -27.28
N GLY A 24 5.15 9.63 -27.88
CA GLY A 24 4.90 8.92 -29.14
C GLY A 24 4.61 7.43 -28.98
N HIS A 25 4.25 6.95 -27.79
CA HIS A 25 3.89 5.55 -27.58
C HIS A 25 2.47 5.22 -28.08
N GLU A 26 2.28 3.96 -28.50
CA GLU A 26 0.94 3.41 -28.73
C GLU A 26 0.36 2.99 -27.39
N LEU A 27 -0.85 3.46 -27.06
CA LEU A 27 -1.44 3.23 -25.74
C LEU A 27 -2.79 2.50 -25.82
N VAL A 28 -3.07 1.70 -24.81
CA VAL A 28 -4.41 1.24 -24.45
C VAL A 28 -4.68 1.58 -22.99
N GLY A 29 -5.77 2.28 -22.72
CA GLY A 29 -6.23 2.52 -21.36
C GLY A 29 -6.86 1.26 -20.78
N ILE A 30 -6.58 0.96 -19.51
CA ILE A 30 -7.21 -0.14 -18.78
C ILE A 30 -7.77 0.39 -17.47
N TYR A 31 -9.08 0.26 -17.26
CA TYR A 31 -9.75 0.50 -15.99
C TYR A 31 -10.01 -0.82 -15.28
N LEU A 32 -9.66 -0.91 -13.99
CA LEU A 32 -9.91 -2.10 -13.17
C LEU A 32 -11.10 -1.89 -12.24
N LYS A 33 -12.16 -2.66 -12.47
CA LYS A 33 -13.33 -2.71 -11.60
C LYS A 33 -13.07 -3.73 -10.49
N LEU A 34 -12.72 -3.23 -9.30
CA LEU A 34 -12.22 -4.06 -8.18
C LEU A 34 -13.20 -4.17 -7.00
N HIS A 35 -14.10 -3.21 -6.78
CA HIS A 35 -14.94 -3.18 -5.57
C HIS A 35 -16.43 -3.11 -5.91
N ALA A 36 -17.30 -3.42 -4.94
CA ALA A 36 -18.75 -3.45 -5.18
C ALA A 36 -19.44 -2.09 -5.35
N SER A 37 -18.73 -0.97 -5.22
CA SER A 37 -19.33 0.38 -5.34
C SER A 37 -19.50 0.79 -6.81
N GLU A 38 -20.63 0.40 -7.41
CA GLU A 38 -20.98 0.71 -8.81
C GLU A 38 -21.01 2.22 -9.08
N LYS A 39 -21.60 3.00 -8.17
CA LYS A 39 -21.65 4.47 -8.30
C LYS A 39 -20.25 5.10 -8.41
N LYS A 40 -19.27 4.57 -7.68
CA LYS A 40 -17.86 5.02 -7.80
C LYS A 40 -17.31 4.62 -9.17
N HIS A 41 -17.53 3.37 -9.59
CA HIS A 41 -17.07 2.90 -10.89
C HIS A 41 -17.64 3.72 -12.05
N ASP A 42 -18.95 4.00 -12.07
CA ASP A 42 -19.58 4.83 -13.10
C ASP A 42 -18.94 6.21 -13.23
N LEU A 43 -18.60 6.85 -12.12
CA LEU A 43 -17.96 8.16 -12.12
C LEU A 43 -16.53 8.08 -12.69
N TYR A 44 -15.74 7.13 -12.21
CA TYR A 44 -14.32 7.05 -12.59
C TYR A 44 -14.10 6.45 -13.98
N ILE A 45 -14.96 5.54 -14.43
CA ILE A 45 -14.97 5.04 -15.81
C ILE A 45 -15.27 6.20 -16.77
N LYS A 46 -16.26 7.04 -16.48
CA LYS A 46 -16.55 8.24 -17.29
C LYS A 46 -15.35 9.19 -17.38
N ASN A 47 -14.63 9.38 -16.27
CA ASN A 47 -13.42 10.19 -16.29
C ASN A 47 -12.30 9.56 -17.12
N ALA A 48 -12.09 8.25 -17.01
CA ALA A 48 -11.12 7.51 -17.82
C ALA A 48 -11.49 7.55 -19.31
N GLN A 49 -12.77 7.41 -19.66
CA GLN A 49 -13.29 7.54 -21.02
C GLN A 49 -12.96 8.90 -21.62
N LYS A 50 -13.28 10.00 -20.92
CA LYS A 50 -12.94 11.35 -21.38
C LYS A 50 -11.44 11.54 -21.63
N ALA A 51 -10.59 11.01 -20.75
CA ALA A 51 -9.15 11.06 -20.93
C ALA A 51 -8.70 10.26 -22.17
N CYS A 52 -9.27 9.07 -22.38
CA CYS A 52 -8.95 8.24 -23.54
C CYS A 52 -9.43 8.85 -24.86
N GLU A 53 -10.64 9.41 -24.89
CA GLU A 53 -11.20 10.14 -26.03
C GLU A 53 -10.33 11.33 -26.42
N PHE A 54 -9.91 12.14 -25.43
CA PHE A 54 -9.02 13.27 -25.65
C PHE A 54 -7.68 12.85 -26.25
N LEU A 55 -7.11 11.74 -25.77
CA LEU A 55 -5.82 11.21 -26.24
C LEU A 55 -5.92 10.39 -27.54
N GLY A 56 -7.14 10.10 -28.01
CA GLY A 56 -7.38 9.22 -29.15
C GLY A 56 -6.87 7.79 -28.93
N ILE A 57 -7.11 7.21 -27.74
CA ILE A 57 -6.68 5.86 -27.37
C ILE A 57 -7.89 5.00 -26.93
N PRO A 58 -7.87 3.67 -27.13
CA PRO A 58 -8.94 2.79 -26.64
C PRO A 58 -8.94 2.66 -25.11
N LEU A 59 -10.10 2.34 -24.53
CA LEU A 59 -10.26 2.02 -23.12
C LEU A 59 -10.90 0.64 -22.95
N GLU A 60 -10.21 -0.23 -22.23
CA GLU A 60 -10.74 -1.52 -21.75
C GLU A 60 -11.18 -1.41 -20.29
N VAL A 61 -12.35 -1.96 -19.98
CA VAL A 61 -12.87 -2.03 -18.60
C VAL A 61 -12.90 -3.49 -18.17
N LEU A 62 -12.05 -3.85 -17.21
CA LEU A 62 -11.90 -5.23 -16.75
C LEU A 62 -12.61 -5.40 -15.40
N ASP A 63 -13.53 -6.36 -15.35
CA ASP A 63 -14.21 -6.75 -14.12
C ASP A 63 -13.42 -7.85 -13.40
N PHE A 64 -12.76 -7.45 -12.32
CA PHE A 64 -12.04 -8.34 -11.41
C PHE A 64 -12.59 -8.23 -9.98
N GLN A 65 -13.88 -7.89 -9.82
CA GLN A 65 -14.48 -7.73 -8.49
C GLN A 65 -14.43 -9.03 -7.68
N LYS A 66 -14.63 -10.19 -8.34
CA LYS A 66 -14.58 -11.50 -7.68
C LYS A 66 -13.15 -11.84 -7.23
N ASP A 67 -12.18 -11.67 -8.11
CA ASP A 67 -10.76 -11.91 -7.82
C ASP A 67 -10.27 -10.99 -6.70
N PHE A 68 -10.60 -9.70 -6.79
CA PHE A 68 -10.27 -8.72 -5.76
C PHE A 68 -10.89 -9.08 -4.41
N LYS A 69 -12.16 -9.49 -4.41
CA LYS A 69 -12.84 -9.87 -3.18
C LYS A 69 -12.09 -11.02 -2.49
N SER A 70 -11.84 -12.10 -3.23
CA SER A 70 -11.19 -13.29 -2.67
C SER A 70 -9.74 -13.04 -2.24
N ALA A 71 -8.97 -12.29 -3.05
CA ALA A 71 -7.53 -12.19 -2.87
C ALA A 71 -7.07 -11.01 -1.99
N VAL A 72 -7.93 -10.00 -1.81
CA VAL A 72 -7.56 -8.75 -1.11
C VAL A 72 -8.57 -8.39 -0.05
N TYR A 73 -9.86 -8.38 -0.39
CA TYR A 73 -10.89 -7.90 0.51
C TYR A 73 -11.14 -8.87 1.67
N ASP A 74 -11.30 -10.16 1.39
CA ASP A 74 -11.58 -11.17 2.40
C ASP A 74 -10.37 -11.36 3.34
N GLU A 75 -9.14 -11.35 2.80
CA GLU A 75 -7.91 -11.32 3.57
C GLU A 75 -7.82 -10.09 4.50
N PHE A 76 -8.27 -8.92 4.02
CA PHE A 76 -8.32 -7.71 4.82
C PHE A 76 -9.28 -7.87 6.01
N ILE A 77 -10.47 -8.46 5.81
CA ILE A 77 -11.41 -8.73 6.90
C ILE A 77 -10.80 -9.74 7.89
N SER A 78 -10.30 -10.86 7.39
CA SER A 78 -9.75 -11.95 8.21
C SER A 78 -8.54 -11.51 9.05
N ALA A 79 -7.65 -10.67 8.49
CA ALA A 79 -6.52 -10.13 9.23
C ALA A 79 -6.97 -9.30 10.45
N TYR A 80 -8.01 -8.47 10.31
CA TYR A 80 -8.57 -7.74 11.45
C TYR A 80 -9.24 -8.68 12.46
N GLU A 81 -9.92 -9.74 12.03
CA GLU A 81 -10.45 -10.79 12.93
C GLU A 81 -9.35 -11.52 13.73
N GLN A 82 -8.14 -11.54 13.21
CA GLN A 82 -6.97 -12.12 13.88
C GLN A 82 -6.22 -11.09 14.74
N GLY A 83 -6.70 -9.84 14.83
CA GLY A 83 -6.05 -8.76 15.59
C GLY A 83 -4.82 -8.17 14.91
N GLN A 84 -4.64 -8.41 13.61
CA GLN A 84 -3.53 -7.88 12.81
C GLN A 84 -3.90 -6.52 12.19
N THR A 85 -2.91 -5.83 11.64
CA THR A 85 -3.12 -4.59 10.87
C THR A 85 -2.67 -4.81 9.42
N PRO A 86 -3.56 -5.19 8.49
CA PRO A 86 -3.18 -5.54 7.12
C PRO A 86 -2.79 -4.32 6.27
N ASN A 87 -2.00 -4.57 5.22
CA ASN A 87 -1.76 -3.64 4.11
C ASN A 87 -2.38 -4.19 2.82
N PRO A 88 -3.65 -3.88 2.50
CA PRO A 88 -4.32 -4.46 1.33
C PRO A 88 -3.68 -4.05 -0.01
N CYS A 89 -3.00 -2.91 -0.07
CA CYS A 89 -2.30 -2.47 -1.29
C CYS A 89 -1.09 -3.37 -1.61
N ALA A 90 -0.44 -3.93 -0.60
CA ALA A 90 0.65 -4.89 -0.78
C ALA A 90 0.20 -6.22 -1.41
N LEU A 91 -1.10 -6.57 -1.33
CA LEU A 91 -1.70 -7.71 -2.03
C LEU A 91 -2.27 -7.29 -3.39
N CYS A 92 -2.98 -6.17 -3.44
CA CYS A 92 -3.63 -5.67 -4.66
C CYS A 92 -2.62 -5.38 -5.79
N ASN A 93 -1.48 -4.79 -5.49
CA ASN A 93 -0.47 -4.47 -6.50
C ASN A 93 0.04 -5.74 -7.23
N PRO A 94 0.61 -6.75 -6.55
CA PRO A 94 1.09 -7.96 -7.22
C PRO A 94 -0.02 -8.82 -7.83
N LEU A 95 -1.20 -8.91 -7.21
CA LEU A 95 -2.22 -9.86 -7.67
C LEU A 95 -3.12 -9.25 -8.76
N MET A 96 -3.53 -7.98 -8.60
CA MET A 96 -4.54 -7.36 -9.46
C MET A 96 -3.89 -6.48 -10.53
N LYS A 97 -3.15 -5.44 -10.11
CA LYS A 97 -2.59 -4.44 -11.04
C LYS A 97 -1.47 -4.99 -11.90
N PHE A 98 -0.56 -5.74 -11.28
CA PHE A 98 0.64 -6.25 -11.95
C PHE A 98 0.63 -7.78 -12.08
N GLY A 99 -0.48 -8.41 -11.70
CA GLY A 99 -0.84 -9.78 -12.06
C GLY A 99 -1.87 -9.75 -13.18
N LEU A 100 -3.16 -9.86 -12.83
CA LEU A 100 -4.26 -9.99 -13.80
C LEU A 100 -4.26 -8.92 -14.92
N ALA A 101 -4.07 -7.65 -14.57
CA ALA A 101 -4.09 -6.59 -15.58
C ALA A 101 -2.84 -6.56 -16.46
N LEU A 102 -1.67 -6.94 -15.93
CA LEU A 102 -0.45 -7.11 -16.73
C LEU A 102 -0.61 -8.29 -17.69
N ASP A 103 -1.12 -9.43 -17.22
CA ASP A 103 -1.37 -10.59 -18.08
C ASP A 103 -2.33 -10.27 -19.22
N TYR A 104 -3.39 -9.49 -18.93
CA TYR A 104 -4.30 -9.01 -19.95
C TYR A 104 -3.62 -8.06 -20.94
N ALA A 105 -2.82 -7.10 -20.45
CA ALA A 105 -2.06 -6.18 -21.30
C ALA A 105 -1.11 -6.92 -22.26
N LEU A 106 -0.41 -7.94 -21.78
CA LEU A 106 0.49 -8.76 -22.59
C LEU A 106 -0.28 -9.51 -23.69
N LYS A 107 -1.50 -10.01 -23.41
CA LYS A 107 -2.37 -10.64 -24.42
C LYS A 107 -2.84 -9.67 -25.51
N LEU A 108 -2.95 -8.38 -25.19
CA LEU A 108 -3.23 -7.32 -26.17
C LEU A 108 -1.99 -6.89 -26.99
N GLY A 109 -0.86 -7.55 -26.79
CA GLY A 109 0.41 -7.23 -27.44
C GLY A 109 1.12 -6.02 -26.85
N CYS A 110 0.76 -5.59 -25.63
CA CYS A 110 1.51 -4.55 -24.94
C CYS A 110 2.85 -5.12 -24.46
N GLU A 111 3.90 -4.32 -24.57
CA GLU A 111 5.25 -4.68 -24.10
C GLU A 111 5.42 -4.32 -22.62
N LYS A 112 4.73 -3.27 -22.17
CA LYS A 112 4.79 -2.74 -20.80
C LYS A 112 3.43 -2.30 -20.28
N ILE A 113 3.35 -2.13 -18.96
CA ILE A 113 2.23 -1.53 -18.26
C ILE A 113 2.68 -0.29 -17.47
N ALA A 114 1.95 0.81 -17.62
CA ALA A 114 2.20 2.06 -16.95
C ALA A 114 1.14 2.36 -15.90
N THR A 115 1.53 3.06 -14.84
CA THR A 115 0.62 3.50 -13.78
C THR A 115 1.02 4.85 -13.24
N GLY A 116 0.07 5.55 -12.63
CA GLY A 116 0.34 6.80 -11.91
C GLY A 116 0.98 6.63 -10.53
N HIS A 117 1.73 5.55 -10.29
CA HIS A 117 2.47 5.43 -9.04
C HIS A 117 3.68 6.36 -9.04
N TYR A 118 3.94 6.96 -7.88
CA TYR A 118 5.15 7.72 -7.60
C TYR A 118 6.22 6.73 -7.17
N ALA A 119 6.90 6.14 -8.14
CA ALA A 119 8.07 5.29 -7.96
C ALA A 119 8.89 5.34 -9.24
N ARG A 120 10.10 4.80 -9.22
CA ARG A 120 10.95 4.67 -10.42
C ARG A 120 11.33 3.20 -10.60
N VAL A 121 11.82 2.86 -11.79
CA VAL A 121 12.43 1.56 -12.06
C VAL A 121 13.91 1.80 -12.31
N LYS A 122 14.76 1.01 -11.66
CA LYS A 122 16.21 1.03 -11.85
C LYS A 122 16.69 -0.37 -12.21
N GLU A 123 17.48 -0.46 -13.27
CA GLU A 123 18.15 -1.72 -13.64
C GLU A 123 19.54 -1.77 -13.00
N ILE A 124 19.86 -2.88 -12.36
CA ILE A 124 21.17 -3.20 -11.77
C ILE A 124 21.51 -4.61 -12.20
N ASP A 125 22.63 -4.80 -12.91
CA ASP A 125 23.08 -6.10 -13.41
C ASP A 125 21.99 -6.88 -14.18
N LYS A 126 21.24 -6.18 -15.05
CA LYS A 126 20.10 -6.70 -15.83
C LYS A 126 18.87 -7.12 -15.02
N VAL A 127 18.84 -6.81 -13.73
CA VAL A 127 17.69 -7.03 -12.85
C VAL A 127 17.01 -5.70 -12.59
N SER A 128 15.69 -5.65 -12.79
CA SER A 128 14.90 -4.45 -12.55
C SER A 128 14.40 -4.40 -11.09
N TYR A 129 14.63 -3.26 -10.45
CA TYR A 129 14.22 -2.97 -9.07
C TYR A 129 13.30 -1.75 -9.03
N ILE A 130 12.42 -1.74 -8.03
CA ILE A 130 11.70 -0.52 -7.66
C ILE A 130 12.69 0.42 -6.99
N GLN A 131 12.66 1.68 -7.39
CA GLN A 131 13.41 2.77 -6.79
C GLN A 131 12.42 3.81 -6.24
N GLU A 132 12.76 4.43 -5.11
CA GLU A 132 11.95 5.50 -4.54
C GLU A 132 11.75 6.63 -5.56
N ALA A 133 10.58 7.25 -5.52
CA ALA A 133 10.30 8.46 -6.29
C ALA A 133 11.29 9.59 -5.97
N PHE A 134 11.38 10.55 -6.89
CA PHE A 134 12.04 11.81 -6.64
C PHE A 134 11.36 12.58 -5.50
N ASP A 135 10.03 12.67 -5.53
CA ASP A 135 9.24 13.24 -4.43
C ASP A 135 9.09 12.26 -3.26
N LYS A 136 9.96 12.37 -2.26
CA LYS A 136 9.94 11.52 -1.06
C LYS A 136 8.65 11.64 -0.23
N SER A 137 7.92 12.76 -0.33
CA SER A 137 6.68 12.96 0.42
C SER A 137 5.49 12.18 -0.14
N LYS A 138 5.61 11.75 -1.40
CA LYS A 138 4.59 11.01 -2.14
C LYS A 138 5.09 9.67 -2.67
N ASP A 139 6.32 9.28 -2.35
CA ASP A 139 6.91 7.99 -2.74
C ASP A 139 5.99 6.82 -2.39
N GLN A 140 5.77 5.92 -3.35
CA GLN A 140 4.92 4.75 -3.23
C GLN A 140 5.70 3.44 -3.36
N SER A 141 7.04 3.49 -3.41
CA SER A 141 7.91 2.31 -3.50
C SER A 141 7.59 1.24 -2.45
N TYR A 142 7.24 1.68 -1.23
CA TYR A 142 6.87 0.83 -0.10
C TYR A 142 5.71 -0.13 -0.42
N PHE A 143 4.76 0.27 -1.26
CA PHE A 143 3.61 -0.58 -1.62
C PHE A 143 3.90 -1.56 -2.77
N LEU A 144 5.07 -1.44 -3.39
CA LEU A 144 5.49 -2.22 -4.56
C LEU A 144 6.57 -3.27 -4.20
N TYR A 145 6.88 -3.43 -2.90
CA TYR A 145 7.96 -4.31 -2.45
C TYR A 145 7.77 -5.77 -2.89
N ALA A 146 6.52 -6.23 -2.99
CA ALA A 146 6.17 -7.64 -3.22
C ALA A 146 6.17 -8.03 -4.72
N LEU A 147 6.57 -7.13 -5.63
CA LEU A 147 6.62 -7.42 -7.06
C LEU A 147 7.87 -8.24 -7.41
N SER A 148 7.73 -9.20 -8.33
CA SER A 148 8.88 -9.93 -8.87
C SER A 148 9.69 -9.03 -9.81
N HIS A 149 10.99 -9.31 -9.94
CA HIS A 149 11.86 -8.57 -10.85
C HIS A 149 11.41 -8.67 -12.32
N GLU A 150 10.82 -9.80 -12.75
CA GLU A 150 10.31 -9.92 -14.12
C GLU A 150 9.08 -9.04 -14.35
N VAL A 151 8.22 -8.88 -13.33
CA VAL A 151 7.10 -7.94 -13.37
C VAL A 151 7.63 -6.52 -13.42
N ILE A 152 8.60 -6.17 -12.56
CA ILE A 152 9.18 -4.83 -12.48
C ILE A 152 9.77 -4.38 -13.83
N ALA A 153 10.41 -5.30 -14.57
CA ALA A 153 10.97 -5.01 -15.89
C ALA A 153 9.93 -4.54 -16.93
N LYS A 154 8.66 -4.89 -16.73
CA LYS A 154 7.53 -4.52 -17.59
C LYS A 154 6.81 -3.26 -17.12
N LEU A 155 7.26 -2.61 -16.05
CA LEU A 155 6.60 -1.44 -15.48
C LEU A 155 7.15 -0.13 -16.05
N VAL A 156 6.26 0.87 -16.10
CA VAL A 156 6.61 2.26 -16.40
C VAL A 156 5.91 3.17 -15.38
N PHE A 157 6.67 4.11 -14.80
CA PHE A 157 6.16 5.08 -13.83
C PHE A 157 6.53 6.51 -14.27
N PRO A 158 5.75 7.10 -15.19
CA PRO A 158 6.05 8.44 -15.73
C PRO A 158 6.13 9.53 -14.67
N LEU A 159 5.41 9.37 -13.56
CA LEU A 159 5.36 10.36 -12.48
C LEU A 159 6.55 10.26 -11.51
N GLY A 160 7.37 9.21 -11.61
CA GLY A 160 8.44 8.92 -10.64
C GLY A 160 9.53 9.96 -10.54
N GLY A 161 9.76 10.72 -11.62
CA GLY A 161 10.75 11.79 -11.70
C GLY A 161 10.21 13.19 -11.38
N LEU A 162 8.93 13.32 -11.05
CA LEU A 162 8.25 14.61 -10.90
C LEU A 162 7.87 14.88 -9.45
N LEU A 163 7.74 16.16 -9.10
CA LEU A 163 7.09 16.56 -7.84
C LEU A 163 5.58 16.52 -8.01
N LYS A 164 4.88 16.00 -6.99
CA LYS A 164 3.41 15.91 -7.01
C LYS A 164 2.75 17.29 -7.22
N ASN A 165 3.36 18.32 -6.66
CA ASN A 165 2.86 19.69 -6.77
C ASN A 165 2.89 20.22 -8.21
N ASP A 166 3.80 19.73 -9.05
CA ASP A 166 3.97 20.18 -10.43
C ASP A 166 3.00 19.46 -11.39
N ILE A 167 2.67 18.20 -11.11
CA ILE A 167 1.81 17.37 -11.97
C ILE A 167 0.42 17.98 -12.12
N LYS A 168 -0.13 18.56 -11.06
CA LYS A 168 -1.51 19.04 -11.09
C LYS A 168 -1.70 20.26 -12.01
N PRO A 169 -0.90 21.33 -11.93
CA PRO A 169 -0.92 22.40 -12.92
C PRO A 169 -0.71 21.89 -14.35
N LEU A 170 0.26 21.01 -14.57
CA LEU A 170 0.56 20.46 -15.90
C LEU A 170 -0.63 19.67 -16.46
N ALA A 171 -1.22 18.79 -15.66
CA ALA A 171 -2.34 17.96 -16.05
C ALA A 171 -3.61 18.77 -16.32
N LEU A 172 -3.90 19.79 -15.51
CA LEU A 172 -5.08 20.64 -15.73
C LEU A 172 -4.91 21.60 -16.91
N ASN A 173 -3.67 22.04 -17.19
CA ASN A 173 -3.39 22.81 -18.38
C ASN A 173 -3.56 21.97 -19.66
N ALA A 174 -3.06 20.73 -19.65
CA ALA A 174 -3.18 19.81 -20.77
C ALA A 174 -4.61 19.25 -20.95
N MET A 175 -5.31 18.97 -19.84
CA MET A 175 -6.62 18.34 -19.81
C MET A 175 -7.57 19.08 -18.83
N PRO A 176 -8.08 20.27 -19.21
CA PRO A 176 -8.92 21.10 -18.33
C PRO A 176 -10.21 20.42 -17.86
N PHE A 177 -10.70 19.43 -18.61
CA PHE A 177 -11.91 18.66 -18.27
C PHE A 177 -11.73 17.76 -17.03
N LEU A 178 -10.49 17.56 -16.54
CA LEU A 178 -10.23 16.82 -15.31
C LEU A 178 -10.62 17.61 -14.04
N GLY A 179 -10.94 18.90 -14.16
CA GLY A 179 -11.46 19.73 -13.09
C GLY A 179 -10.60 20.97 -12.83
N THR A 180 -10.61 21.43 -11.59
CA THR A 180 -9.87 22.62 -11.16
C THR A 180 -8.96 22.30 -9.98
N LEU A 181 -8.11 23.24 -9.60
CA LEU A 181 -7.30 23.09 -8.39
C LEU A 181 -8.17 22.90 -7.13
N GLU A 182 -9.37 23.46 -7.10
CA GLU A 182 -10.28 23.46 -5.96
C GLU A 182 -11.13 22.19 -5.87
N THR A 183 -11.48 21.59 -7.00
CA THR A 183 -12.34 20.40 -7.07
C THR A 183 -11.58 19.07 -6.96
N TYR A 184 -10.25 19.14 -6.93
CA TYR A 184 -9.36 18.00 -6.80
C TYR A 184 -9.46 17.33 -5.42
N LYS A 185 -9.74 16.02 -5.42
CA LYS A 185 -9.63 15.17 -4.23
C LYS A 185 -8.41 14.26 -4.38
N GLU A 186 -7.61 14.17 -3.32
CA GLU A 186 -6.57 13.14 -3.26
C GLU A 186 -7.20 11.74 -3.31
N SER A 187 -6.48 10.80 -3.90
CA SER A 187 -6.89 9.39 -3.88
C SER A 187 -6.95 8.91 -2.44
N GLN A 188 -7.99 8.13 -2.12
CA GLN A 188 -8.15 7.49 -0.81
C GLN A 188 -7.00 6.49 -0.57
N GLU A 189 -6.57 6.31 0.69
CA GLU A 189 -5.50 5.37 1.02
C GLU A 189 -5.86 3.91 0.69
N ILE A 190 -7.15 3.52 0.83
CA ILE A 190 -7.68 2.19 0.48
C ILE A 190 -8.90 2.36 -0.42
N CYS A 191 -8.86 1.80 -1.64
CA CYS A 191 -9.84 2.10 -2.69
C CYS A 191 -11.31 1.73 -2.33
N PHE A 192 -11.51 0.62 -1.63
CA PHE A 192 -12.83 0.12 -1.24
C PHE A 192 -13.34 0.69 0.08
N VAL A 193 -12.51 1.44 0.82
CA VAL A 193 -12.92 2.15 2.03
C VAL A 193 -13.55 3.47 1.62
N GLU A 194 -14.72 3.79 2.18
CA GLU A 194 -15.44 5.04 1.86
C GLU A 194 -15.23 6.13 2.91
N LYS A 195 -15.30 5.76 4.19
CA LYS A 195 -15.20 6.68 5.32
C LYS A 195 -14.12 6.21 6.29
N SER A 196 -14.30 5.03 6.87
CA SER A 196 -13.30 4.38 7.72
C SER A 196 -13.23 2.88 7.43
N TYR A 197 -12.08 2.28 7.74
CA TYR A 197 -11.93 0.82 7.64
C TYR A 197 -12.88 0.10 8.61
N ILE A 198 -13.20 0.72 9.75
CA ILE A 198 -14.17 0.19 10.72
C ILE A 198 -15.57 0.09 10.11
N ASP A 199 -16.02 1.10 9.36
CA ASP A 199 -17.31 1.02 8.65
C ASP A 199 -17.33 -0.07 7.58
N THR A 200 -16.15 -0.44 7.07
CA THR A 200 -16.01 -1.56 6.13
C THR A 200 -16.12 -2.89 6.87
N LEU A 201 -15.45 -3.04 8.02
CA LEU A 201 -15.51 -4.24 8.87
C LEU A 201 -16.91 -4.47 9.45
N LYS A 202 -17.64 -3.42 9.85
CA LYS A 202 -19.02 -3.50 10.38
C LYS A 202 -20.01 -4.23 9.48
N LYS A 203 -19.72 -4.32 8.19
CA LYS A 203 -20.57 -5.01 7.21
C LYS A 203 -20.44 -6.53 7.28
N HIS A 204 -19.40 -7.04 7.93
CA HIS A 204 -19.04 -8.46 7.94
C HIS A 204 -18.90 -9.04 9.35
N VAL A 205 -18.41 -8.23 10.30
CA VAL A 205 -18.07 -8.69 11.66
C VAL A 205 -18.53 -7.70 12.73
N GLU A 206 -18.79 -8.21 13.92
CA GLU A 206 -19.16 -7.40 15.09
C GLU A 206 -17.92 -6.69 15.67
N VAL A 207 -17.70 -5.45 15.24
CA VAL A 207 -16.53 -4.65 15.69
C VAL A 207 -16.76 -3.85 16.97
N ASP A 208 -18.03 -3.61 17.33
CA ASP A 208 -18.42 -2.78 18.48
C ASP A 208 -18.69 -3.66 19.72
N LYS A 209 -17.74 -4.54 20.03
CA LYS A 209 -17.82 -5.46 21.18
C LYS A 209 -16.92 -4.97 22.31
N GLU A 210 -17.51 -4.40 23.35
CA GLU A 210 -16.73 -3.88 24.48
C GLU A 210 -15.82 -4.96 25.08
N GLY A 211 -14.55 -4.59 25.29
CA GLY A 211 -13.51 -5.45 25.85
C GLY A 211 -12.70 -4.71 26.90
N VAL A 212 -11.78 -5.42 27.55
CA VAL A 212 -11.00 -4.88 28.67
C VAL A 212 -9.64 -4.37 28.23
N VAL A 213 -9.19 -3.30 28.89
CA VAL A 213 -7.82 -2.78 28.75
C VAL A 213 -7.01 -3.23 29.95
N LYS A 214 -5.90 -3.91 29.71
CA LYS A 214 -4.94 -4.37 30.72
C LYS A 214 -3.64 -3.57 30.67
N ASN A 215 -2.98 -3.42 31.82
CA ASN A 215 -1.57 -3.00 31.85
C ASN A 215 -0.63 -4.18 31.57
N LEU A 216 0.68 -3.93 31.58
CA LEU A 216 1.71 -4.95 31.37
C LEU A 216 1.75 -6.03 32.46
N GLN A 217 1.22 -5.75 33.65
CA GLN A 217 1.10 -6.69 34.76
C GLN A 217 -0.16 -7.58 34.63
N GLY A 218 -1.01 -7.34 33.62
CA GLY A 218 -2.24 -8.07 33.37
C GLY A 218 -3.46 -7.57 34.15
N GLU A 219 -3.33 -6.47 34.89
CA GLU A 219 -4.41 -5.87 35.67
C GLU A 219 -5.35 -5.10 34.76
N VAL A 220 -6.66 -5.23 34.98
CA VAL A 220 -7.68 -4.50 34.22
C VAL A 220 -7.73 -3.05 34.70
N ILE A 221 -7.37 -2.12 33.83
CA ILE A 221 -7.30 -0.68 34.11
C ILE A 221 -8.35 0.14 33.35
N GLY A 222 -9.15 -0.50 32.50
CA GLY A 222 -10.10 0.20 31.63
C GLY A 222 -10.86 -0.68 30.65
N SER A 223 -11.46 -0.04 29.65
CA SER A 223 -12.23 -0.72 28.60
C SER A 223 -12.03 -0.07 27.21
N HIS A 224 -12.38 -0.81 26.17
CA HIS A 224 -12.30 -0.36 24.77
C HIS A 224 -13.50 -0.84 23.97
N LYS A 225 -13.80 -0.17 22.86
CA LYS A 225 -14.99 -0.45 22.02
C LYS A 225 -14.93 -1.72 21.15
N GLY A 226 -13.95 -2.59 21.37
CA GLY A 226 -13.65 -3.75 20.49
C GLY A 226 -12.27 -3.66 19.83
N TYR A 227 -11.50 -4.75 19.89
CA TYR A 227 -10.05 -4.70 19.62
C TYR A 227 -9.70 -4.31 18.17
N MET A 228 -10.56 -4.63 17.20
CA MET A 228 -10.35 -4.31 15.78
C MET A 228 -10.29 -2.80 15.50
N GLN A 229 -10.74 -1.97 16.45
CA GLN A 229 -10.67 -0.51 16.36
C GLN A 229 -9.28 0.05 16.64
N TYR A 230 -8.32 -0.81 16.96
CA TYR A 230 -7.00 -0.44 17.44
C TYR A 230 -5.89 -1.13 16.64
N THR A 231 -4.74 -0.48 16.64
CA THR A 231 -3.49 -0.99 16.06
C THR A 231 -2.40 -0.83 17.11
N ILE A 232 -1.33 -1.61 17.01
CA ILE A 232 -0.15 -1.40 17.85
C ILE A 232 0.34 0.05 17.70
N GLY A 233 0.69 0.68 18.82
CA GLY A 233 1.09 2.09 18.91
C GLY A 233 -0.05 3.10 18.89
N LYS A 234 -1.32 2.68 18.87
CA LYS A 234 -2.45 3.62 18.98
C LYS A 234 -2.55 4.21 20.39
N ARG A 235 -2.68 5.54 20.48
CA ARG A 235 -2.71 6.30 21.75
C ARG A 235 -4.11 6.68 22.26
N LYS A 236 -5.11 6.72 21.38
CA LYS A 236 -6.45 7.26 21.68
C LYS A 236 -7.56 6.25 21.34
N GLY A 237 -8.70 6.37 22.00
CA GLY A 237 -9.95 5.67 21.65
C GLY A 237 -10.40 4.63 22.67
N PHE A 238 -9.51 4.21 23.56
CA PHE A 238 -9.81 3.36 24.72
C PHE A 238 -9.85 4.21 26.00
N ASN A 239 -10.55 3.72 27.03
CA ASN A 239 -10.73 4.40 28.30
C ASN A 239 -9.85 3.75 29.36
N ILE A 240 -9.09 4.55 30.11
CA ILE A 240 -8.32 4.10 31.28
C ILE A 240 -8.76 4.93 32.49
N LYS A 241 -9.03 4.28 33.62
CA LYS A 241 -9.40 4.96 34.86
C LYS A 241 -8.16 5.62 35.48
N GLY A 242 -8.21 6.93 35.75
CA GLY A 242 -7.16 7.63 36.49
C GLY A 242 -5.83 7.83 35.75
N ALA A 243 -5.79 7.69 34.42
CA ALA A 243 -4.56 7.87 33.65
C ALA A 243 -4.08 9.32 33.66
N LEU A 244 -2.94 9.57 34.29
CA LEU A 244 -2.22 10.85 34.26
C LEU A 244 -1.23 10.94 33.08
N GLU A 245 -0.79 9.78 32.55
CA GLU A 245 0.19 9.68 31.47
C GLU A 245 -0.39 9.05 30.19
N PRO A 246 0.16 9.40 29.00
CA PRO A 246 -0.25 8.79 27.74
C PRO A 246 0.04 7.28 27.69
N HIS A 247 -0.98 6.50 27.30
CA HIS A 247 -0.84 5.06 27.06
C HIS A 247 -0.93 4.74 25.58
N PHE A 248 -0.28 3.65 25.16
CA PHE A 248 -0.25 3.14 23.81
C PHE A 248 -0.63 1.66 23.80
N VAL A 249 -1.36 1.20 22.79
CA VAL A 249 -1.63 -0.23 22.60
C VAL A 249 -0.32 -0.94 22.27
N VAL A 250 0.14 -1.81 23.16
CA VAL A 250 1.38 -2.60 22.99
C VAL A 250 1.09 -4.02 22.49
N LYS A 251 -0.11 -4.53 22.75
CA LYS A 251 -0.56 -5.85 22.29
C LYS A 251 -2.07 -5.87 22.10
N ILE A 252 -2.51 -6.64 21.11
CA ILE A 252 -3.91 -6.98 20.86
C ILE A 252 -4.06 -8.49 21.09
N ASP A 253 -5.01 -8.87 21.94
CA ASP A 253 -5.42 -10.26 22.10
C ASP A 253 -6.84 -10.43 21.54
N ALA A 254 -6.90 -10.83 20.27
CA ALA A 254 -8.16 -11.00 19.54
C ALA A 254 -9.04 -12.11 20.15
N LYS A 255 -8.42 -13.18 20.68
CA LYS A 255 -9.13 -14.34 21.23
C LYS A 255 -9.91 -13.96 22.48
N ASN A 256 -9.32 -13.15 23.34
CA ASN A 256 -9.93 -12.74 24.60
C ASN A 256 -10.64 -11.37 24.53
N ASN A 257 -10.59 -10.69 23.37
CA ASN A 257 -11.07 -9.30 23.19
C ASN A 257 -10.43 -8.34 24.21
N GLU A 258 -9.09 -8.34 24.26
CA GLU A 258 -8.33 -7.53 25.20
C GLU A 258 -7.29 -6.66 24.49
N LEU A 259 -7.04 -5.48 25.06
CA LEU A 259 -5.89 -4.65 24.71
C LEU A 259 -4.92 -4.61 25.88
N VAL A 260 -3.64 -4.80 25.61
CA VAL A 260 -2.60 -4.44 26.58
C VAL A 260 -2.07 -3.06 26.20
N VAL A 261 -1.96 -2.18 27.18
CA VAL A 261 -1.43 -0.84 27.01
C VAL A 261 -0.25 -0.58 27.93
N GLY A 262 0.68 0.25 27.46
CA GLY A 262 1.88 0.65 28.18
C GLY A 262 2.31 2.06 27.78
N LYS A 263 3.50 2.45 28.21
CA LYS A 263 4.16 3.68 27.80
C LYS A 263 4.74 3.52 26.40
N LYS A 264 5.35 4.58 25.87
CA LYS A 264 5.94 4.57 24.52
C LYS A 264 7.13 3.61 24.46
N GLU A 265 7.88 3.51 25.55
CA GLU A 265 9.07 2.70 25.70
C GLU A 265 8.75 1.21 25.57
N ASP A 266 7.54 0.80 25.96
CA ASP A 266 7.05 -0.58 25.86
C ASP A 266 6.72 -1.01 24.42
N LEU A 267 6.73 -0.07 23.46
CA LEU A 267 6.62 -0.38 22.03
C LEU A 267 7.99 -0.65 21.38
N ALA A 268 9.08 -0.50 22.13
CA ALA A 268 10.42 -0.71 21.63
C ALA A 268 10.66 -2.19 21.30
N THR A 269 11.19 -2.46 20.12
CA THR A 269 11.76 -3.76 19.77
C THR A 269 13.10 -3.58 19.08
N HIS A 270 14.03 -4.48 19.37
CA HIS A 270 15.30 -4.59 18.66
C HIS A 270 15.26 -5.67 17.56
N PHE A 271 14.14 -6.38 17.42
CA PHE A 271 14.04 -7.51 16.53
C PHE A 271 12.68 -7.59 15.85
N ILE A 272 12.68 -7.80 14.53
CA ILE A 272 11.48 -8.02 13.73
C ILE A 272 11.67 -9.27 12.88
N LYS A 273 10.61 -10.07 12.79
CA LYS A 273 10.49 -11.19 11.85
C LYS A 273 9.40 -10.89 10.82
N ALA A 274 9.67 -11.25 9.58
CA ALA A 274 8.68 -11.18 8.51
C ALA A 274 8.78 -12.39 7.58
N THR A 275 7.63 -12.86 7.11
CA THR A 275 7.57 -13.86 6.04
C THR A 275 7.98 -13.21 4.73
N ASN A 276 9.07 -13.68 4.12
CA ASN A 276 9.61 -13.17 2.88
C ASN A 276 8.58 -13.27 1.74
N LYS A 277 8.51 -12.23 0.91
CA LYS A 277 7.69 -12.20 -0.30
C LYS A 277 8.52 -11.97 -1.57
N SER A 278 9.65 -11.27 -1.47
CA SER A 278 10.36 -10.80 -2.66
C SER A 278 11.86 -10.60 -2.51
N LEU A 279 12.47 -10.78 -1.32
CA LEU A 279 13.92 -10.83 -1.26
C LEU A 279 14.43 -12.06 -2.03
N MET A 280 15.42 -11.83 -2.89
CA MET A 280 16.04 -12.90 -3.67
C MET A 280 16.74 -13.92 -2.76
N LYS A 281 16.80 -15.18 -3.21
CA LYS A 281 17.37 -16.29 -2.42
C LYS A 281 18.87 -16.12 -2.13
N ASP A 282 19.58 -15.40 -2.99
CA ASP A 282 21.00 -15.11 -2.87
C ASP A 282 21.30 -13.79 -2.12
N PHE A 283 20.26 -13.16 -1.54
CA PHE A 283 20.36 -11.97 -0.70
C PHE A 283 21.47 -12.12 0.35
N LYS A 284 22.36 -11.13 0.40
CA LYS A 284 23.47 -11.12 1.35
C LYS A 284 23.02 -10.50 2.65
N SER A 285 23.32 -11.18 3.76
CA SER A 285 23.07 -10.60 5.08
C SER A 285 24.04 -9.43 5.33
N GLY A 286 23.56 -8.38 5.98
CA GLY A 286 24.34 -7.16 6.15
C GLY A 286 23.50 -6.01 6.71
N GLU A 287 24.10 -4.82 6.77
CA GLU A 287 23.39 -3.61 7.19
C GLU A 287 22.62 -2.98 6.02
N TYR A 288 21.33 -2.76 6.22
CA TYR A 288 20.43 -2.15 5.23
C TYR A 288 19.52 -1.12 5.88
N LEU A 289 18.85 -0.33 5.04
CA LEU A 289 17.75 0.53 5.47
C LEU A 289 16.45 -0.27 5.44
N VAL A 290 15.62 -0.12 6.47
CA VAL A 290 14.37 -0.86 6.62
C VAL A 290 13.22 0.08 6.98
N LYS A 291 12.07 -0.10 6.33
CA LYS A 291 10.79 0.48 6.76
C LYS A 291 9.85 -0.64 7.19
N ALA A 292 9.30 -0.55 8.39
CA ALA A 292 8.23 -1.42 8.89
C ALA A 292 6.85 -0.72 8.87
N ARG A 293 6.81 0.55 8.43
CA ARG A 293 5.60 1.35 8.25
C ARG A 293 5.82 2.30 7.07
N TYR A 294 4.76 2.58 6.31
CA TYR A 294 4.85 3.42 5.12
C TYR A 294 5.49 4.80 5.38
N ARG A 295 4.98 5.53 6.39
CA ARG A 295 5.43 6.89 6.71
C ARG A 295 6.56 6.94 7.76
N SER A 296 7.18 5.82 8.10
CA SER A 296 8.34 5.85 9.01
C SER A 296 9.60 6.28 8.27
N VAL A 297 10.47 7.00 8.99
CA VAL A 297 11.85 7.18 8.54
C VAL A 297 12.51 5.79 8.44
N PRO A 298 13.22 5.47 7.35
CA PRO A 298 13.96 4.23 7.27
C PRO A 298 14.99 4.13 8.40
N ALA A 299 15.05 2.97 9.04
CA ALA A 299 16.01 2.69 10.10
C ALA A 299 17.13 1.78 9.57
N LYS A 300 18.37 2.03 10.00
CA LYS A 300 19.48 1.11 9.74
C LYS A 300 19.36 -0.13 10.62
N ALA A 301 19.50 -1.31 10.03
CA ALA A 301 19.41 -2.57 10.73
C ALA A 301 20.23 -3.65 10.04
N PHE A 302 20.67 -4.66 10.81
CA PHE A 302 21.23 -5.87 10.24
C PHE A 302 20.08 -6.76 9.76
N VAL A 303 20.09 -7.14 8.48
CA VAL A 303 19.05 -7.96 7.84
C VAL A 303 19.66 -9.28 7.42
N SER A 304 18.96 -10.38 7.70
CA SER A 304 19.29 -11.70 7.17
C SER A 304 18.07 -12.42 6.62
N LEU A 305 18.28 -13.30 5.65
CA LEU A 305 17.25 -14.16 5.06
C LEU A 305 17.56 -15.61 5.42
N LYS A 306 16.68 -16.25 6.19
CA LYS A 306 16.80 -17.64 6.63
C LYS A 306 15.62 -18.45 6.09
N GLY A 307 15.82 -19.15 4.97
CA GLY A 307 14.72 -19.77 4.24
C GLY A 307 13.75 -18.70 3.74
N ASP A 308 12.48 -18.82 4.13
CA ASP A 308 11.43 -17.83 3.80
C ASP A 308 11.20 -16.79 4.89
N MET A 309 12.14 -16.64 5.84
CA MET A 309 12.03 -15.70 6.96
C MET A 309 13.07 -14.59 6.85
N ILE A 310 12.60 -13.35 6.87
CA ILE A 310 13.43 -12.16 7.02
C ILE A 310 13.57 -11.89 8.52
N GLU A 311 14.80 -11.79 9.00
CA GLU A 311 15.13 -11.38 10.37
C GLU A 311 15.85 -10.04 10.33
N VAL A 312 15.37 -9.10 11.13
CA VAL A 312 15.91 -7.73 11.21
C VAL A 312 16.29 -7.41 12.65
N GLU A 313 17.55 -7.06 12.85
CA GLU A 313 18.12 -6.68 14.14
C GLU A 313 18.50 -5.19 14.13
N PHE A 314 17.93 -4.42 15.05
CA PHE A 314 18.18 -2.99 15.17
C PHE A 314 19.12 -2.68 16.32
N LYS A 315 20.12 -1.83 16.05
CA LYS A 315 21.00 -1.30 17.10
C LYS A 315 20.24 -0.39 18.07
N GLU A 316 19.41 0.50 17.53
CA GLU A 316 18.51 1.37 18.28
C GLU A 316 17.08 0.81 18.25
N PRO A 317 16.27 0.98 19.31
CA PRO A 317 14.93 0.41 19.35
C PRO A 317 14.04 0.97 18.23
N PHE A 318 13.33 0.08 17.54
CA PHE A 318 12.26 0.42 16.60
C PHE A 318 10.91 0.40 17.33
N TYR A 319 10.01 1.34 17.01
CA TYR A 319 8.77 1.52 17.76
C TYR A 319 7.52 1.25 16.91
N GLY A 320 6.53 0.59 17.53
CA GLY A 320 5.17 0.50 16.98
C GLY A 320 5.07 -0.44 15.77
N VAL A 321 5.73 -1.58 15.85
CA VAL A 321 5.66 -2.67 14.87
C VAL A 321 4.34 -3.41 15.05
N ALA A 322 3.63 -3.68 13.96
CA ALA A 322 2.36 -4.41 13.98
C ALA A 322 2.42 -5.60 13.02
N SER A 323 1.96 -6.77 13.51
CA SER A 323 1.77 -7.96 12.68
C SER A 323 0.78 -7.66 11.53
N GLY A 324 1.06 -8.20 10.34
CA GLY A 324 0.33 -7.94 9.10
C GLY A 324 0.77 -6.70 8.31
N GLN A 325 1.64 -5.84 8.88
CA GLN A 325 2.27 -4.75 8.13
C GLN A 325 3.42 -5.25 7.24
N ALA A 326 3.81 -4.42 6.28
CA ALA A 326 4.93 -4.72 5.41
C ALA A 326 6.27 -4.34 6.08
N LEU A 327 7.27 -5.19 5.88
CA LEU A 327 8.67 -4.93 6.15
C LEU A 327 9.39 -4.80 4.80
N VAL A 328 9.95 -3.64 4.51
CA VAL A 328 10.59 -3.35 3.21
C VAL A 328 12.06 -3.03 3.44
N VAL A 329 12.94 -3.70 2.69
CA VAL A 329 14.39 -3.58 2.77
C VAL A 329 14.88 -2.75 1.59
N TYR A 330 15.75 -1.79 1.90
CA TYR A 330 16.28 -0.81 0.97
C TYR A 330 17.81 -0.83 0.99
N GLN A 331 18.39 -0.61 -0.20
CA GLN A 331 19.76 -0.18 -0.37
C GLN A 331 19.73 1.20 -1.02
N ASP A 332 20.17 2.20 -0.27
CA ASP A 332 19.99 3.62 -0.62
C ASP A 332 18.51 3.91 -0.92
N ASP A 333 18.18 4.26 -2.17
CA ASP A 333 16.83 4.53 -2.64
C ASP A 333 16.21 3.37 -3.43
N VAL A 334 16.84 2.19 -3.46
CA VAL A 334 16.38 1.00 -4.19
C VAL A 334 15.73 0.02 -3.22
N VAL A 335 14.53 -0.44 -3.55
CA VAL A 335 13.84 -1.52 -2.83
C VAL A 335 14.43 -2.85 -3.26
N LEU A 336 15.07 -3.55 -2.33
CA LEU A 336 15.59 -4.90 -2.57
C LEU A 336 14.50 -5.98 -2.48
N GLY A 337 13.42 -5.68 -1.76
CA GLY A 337 12.29 -6.57 -1.54
C GLY A 337 11.73 -6.41 -0.12
N GLY A 338 10.96 -7.39 0.33
CA GLY A 338 10.36 -7.33 1.65
C GLY A 338 9.46 -8.51 1.98
N GLY A 339 8.74 -8.37 3.09
CA GLY A 339 7.87 -9.40 3.65
C GLY A 339 6.73 -8.85 4.49
N VAL A 340 5.94 -9.76 5.05
CA VAL A 340 4.83 -9.43 5.98
C VAL A 340 5.28 -9.75 7.40
N ILE A 341 5.21 -8.77 8.28
CA ILE A 341 5.60 -8.89 9.70
C ILE A 341 4.67 -9.88 10.40
N ILE A 342 5.23 -10.80 11.17
CA ILE A 342 4.49 -11.83 11.91
C ILE A 342 4.44 -11.56 13.40
#